data_AF-E7FRK1-F1
#
_entry.id   AF-E7FRK1-F1
#
_cell.length_a   1.000
_cell.length_b   1.000
_cell.length_c   1.000
_cell.angle_alpha   90.00
_cell.angle_beta   90.00
_cell.angle_gamma   90.00
#
_symmetry.space_group_name_H-M   'P 1'
#
loop_
_entity.id
_entity.type
_entity.pdbx_description
1 polymer ?
#
loop_
_entity_poly.entity_id
_entity_poly.type
_entity_poly.pdbx_seq_one_letter_code
_entity_poly.pdbx_strand_id
1 'polypeptide(L)'
;MLDEKCSCPECHTRLVQVANPKIREEVKFVPAKLRLLKHHQAVYKCPKCSSDDRSKISKASMPRSLISHSKTGSPSIIAHIAAMKYVYKVPCYRQEAMWKLKGLPFTRQQMSKWLIDVLNNQLSPLYDLLLKELKRQRFLHVDETPYNTLASKKANTYYWVVTSVKFEEKNIAAFTHSDGRSSETAKKLLSDFNGYVQTTAMQDIISLTGPDT
;
A
#
# COMPACT_ATOMS: atom_id res chain seq x y z
N MET A 1 -27.67 -7.70 38.45
CA MET A 1 -27.72 -8.77 39.46
C MET A 1 -26.33 -9.42 39.53
N LEU A 2 -25.49 -8.99 40.47
CA LEU A 2 -24.12 -9.50 40.66
C LEU A 2 -23.78 -9.81 42.14
N ASP A 3 -24.71 -9.62 43.08
CA ASP A 3 -24.39 -9.57 44.52
C ASP A 3 -24.66 -10.87 45.30
N GLU A 4 -25.23 -11.92 44.70
CA GLU A 4 -25.57 -13.17 45.43
C GLU A 4 -24.37 -14.09 45.74
N LYS A 5 -23.17 -13.79 45.24
CA LYS A 5 -21.99 -14.69 45.37
C LYS A 5 -20.89 -14.17 46.30
N CYS A 6 -21.14 -13.11 47.07
CA CYS A 6 -20.11 -12.46 47.90
C CYS A 6 -20.25 -12.70 49.41
N SER A 7 -21.06 -13.68 49.84
CA SER A 7 -21.21 -14.07 51.24
C SER A 7 -20.74 -15.50 51.47
N CYS A 8 -20.07 -15.73 52.61
CA CYS A 8 -19.63 -17.04 53.04
C CYS A 8 -20.85 -17.96 53.22
N PRO A 9 -20.88 -19.17 52.62
CA PRO A 9 -22.03 -20.06 52.71
C PRO A 9 -22.29 -20.61 54.13
N GLU A 10 -21.31 -20.55 55.04
CA GLU A 10 -21.44 -21.09 56.40
C GLU A 10 -21.77 -20.01 57.46
N CYS A 11 -21.09 -18.86 57.41
CA CYS A 11 -21.24 -17.81 58.43
C CYS A 11 -21.84 -16.51 57.89
N HIS A 12 -22.28 -16.50 56.62
CA HIS A 12 -22.88 -15.35 55.92
C HIS A 12 -22.05 -14.05 55.92
N THR A 13 -20.79 -14.12 56.36
CA THR A 13 -19.87 -12.98 56.36
C THR A 13 -19.39 -12.68 54.95
N ARG A 14 -19.16 -11.41 54.64
CA ARG A 14 -18.71 -10.97 53.31
C ARG A 14 -17.35 -11.58 52.95
N LEU A 15 -17.27 -12.23 51.80
CA LEU A 15 -16.02 -12.80 51.26
C LEU A 15 -15.07 -11.68 50.80
N VAL A 16 -13.78 -11.87 51.06
CA VAL A 16 -12.70 -10.99 50.57
C VAL A 16 -12.00 -11.68 49.40
N GLN A 17 -11.76 -10.96 48.30
CA GLN A 17 -11.04 -11.50 47.15
C GLN A 17 -9.56 -11.70 47.50
N VAL A 18 -9.07 -12.94 47.42
CA VAL A 18 -7.67 -13.30 47.73
C VAL A 18 -6.79 -13.38 46.47
N ALA A 19 -7.35 -13.86 45.36
CA ALA A 19 -6.63 -13.97 44.09
C ALA A 19 -7.60 -13.86 42.91
N ASN A 20 -7.07 -13.50 41.74
CA ASN A 20 -7.79 -13.54 40.46
C ASN A 20 -6.96 -14.35 39.46
N PRO A 21 -6.91 -15.70 39.61
CA PRO A 21 -6.13 -16.52 38.70
C PRO A 21 -6.73 -16.46 37.30
N LYS A 22 -5.89 -16.24 36.30
CA LYS A 22 -6.28 -16.31 34.90
C LYS A 22 -6.66 -17.77 34.57
N ILE A 23 -7.95 -18.03 34.37
CA ILE A 23 -8.47 -19.39 34.15
C ILE A 23 -8.32 -19.84 32.70
N ARG A 24 -8.61 -18.94 31.74
CA ARG A 24 -8.59 -19.25 30.31
C ARG A 24 -8.47 -17.99 29.47
N GLU A 25 -7.86 -18.13 28.29
CA GLU A 25 -7.96 -17.16 27.21
C GLU A 25 -8.76 -17.70 26.04
N GLU A 26 -9.51 -16.81 25.41
CA GLU A 26 -10.24 -17.09 24.18
C GLU A 26 -10.11 -15.89 23.23
N VAL A 27 -9.90 -16.18 21.95
CA VAL A 27 -9.83 -15.16 20.90
C VAL A 27 -11.19 -15.04 20.25
N LYS A 28 -11.81 -13.87 20.37
CA LYS A 28 -13.07 -13.56 19.72
C LYS A 28 -12.84 -12.87 18.37
N PHE A 29 -13.37 -13.46 17.30
CA PHE A 29 -13.39 -12.81 15.99
C PHE A 29 -14.36 -11.63 15.99
N VAL A 30 -13.86 -10.43 15.69
CA VAL A 30 -14.66 -9.21 15.52
C VAL A 30 -14.52 -8.73 14.08
N PRO A 31 -15.60 -8.70 13.28
CA PRO A 31 -15.54 -8.24 11.90
C PRO A 31 -15.09 -6.78 11.76
N ALA A 32 -14.54 -6.43 10.59
CA ALA A 32 -14.12 -5.08 10.26
C ALA A 32 -15.28 -4.06 10.37
N LYS A 33 -15.00 -2.91 10.99
CA LYS A 33 -15.96 -1.81 11.21
C LYS A 33 -15.67 -0.63 10.26
N LEU A 34 -16.71 -0.01 9.74
CA LEU A 34 -16.63 1.18 8.89
C LEU A 34 -17.08 2.42 9.66
N ARG A 35 -16.41 3.56 9.45
CA ARG A 35 -16.72 4.84 10.08
C ARG A 35 -16.74 5.94 9.05
N LEU A 36 -17.72 6.85 9.14
CA LEU A 36 -17.78 8.06 8.34
C LEU A 36 -17.04 9.18 9.08
N LEU A 37 -15.96 9.68 8.50
CA LEU A 37 -15.24 10.85 9.01
C LEU A 37 -15.72 12.10 8.26
N LYS A 38 -16.18 13.11 9.01
CA LYS A 38 -16.60 14.40 8.46
C LYS A 38 -15.54 15.44 8.80
N HIS A 39 -14.96 16.03 7.76
CA HIS A 39 -13.93 17.05 7.89
C HIS A 39 -14.57 18.44 7.67
N HIS A 40 -14.51 19.31 8.67
CA HIS A 40 -15.03 20.68 8.61
C HIS A 40 -13.85 21.67 8.52
N GLN A 41 -13.87 22.57 7.54
CA GLN A 41 -12.83 23.59 7.35
C GLN A 41 -13.36 24.97 7.76
N ALA A 42 -12.70 25.59 8.72
CA ALA A 42 -13.00 26.97 9.09
C ALA A 42 -12.52 27.95 8.00
N VAL A 43 -13.37 28.93 7.69
CA VAL A 43 -13.10 29.99 6.73
C VAL A 43 -13.20 31.32 7.47
N TYR A 44 -12.15 32.12 7.34
CA TYR A 44 -11.99 33.39 8.04
C TYR A 44 -12.02 34.55 7.04
N LYS A 45 -12.65 35.65 7.43
CA LYS A 45 -12.67 36.90 6.70
C LYS A 45 -12.10 37.98 7.61
N CYS A 46 -11.15 38.77 7.11
CA CYS A 46 -10.62 39.91 7.87
C CYS A 46 -11.64 41.05 7.84
N PRO A 47 -12.24 41.47 8.97
CA PRO A 47 -13.27 42.51 8.96
C PRO A 47 -12.75 43.87 8.45
N LYS A 48 -11.48 44.19 8.69
CA LYS A 48 -10.86 45.47 8.27
C LYS A 48 -10.53 45.55 6.78
N CYS A 49 -10.08 44.45 6.18
CA CYS A 49 -9.69 44.42 4.75
C CYS A 49 -10.88 44.12 3.83
N SER A 50 -12.10 44.08 4.37
CA SER A 50 -13.28 43.64 3.65
C SER A 50 -14.23 44.76 3.24
N SER A 51 -13.92 45.99 3.61
CA SER A 51 -14.65 47.20 3.20
C SER A 51 -14.27 47.66 1.79
N ASP A 52 -13.06 47.34 1.33
CA ASP A 52 -12.66 47.53 -0.06
C ASP A 52 -13.03 46.29 -0.90
N ASP A 53 -13.19 46.46 -2.21
CA ASP A 53 -13.56 45.44 -3.21
C ASP A 53 -12.54 44.26 -3.35
N ARG A 54 -11.62 44.13 -2.37
CA ARG A 54 -10.57 43.11 -2.27
C ARG A 54 -10.59 42.39 -0.91
N SER A 55 -11.78 41.92 -0.51
CA SER A 55 -11.94 41.08 0.70
C SER A 55 -11.05 39.83 0.66
N LYS A 56 -10.02 39.77 1.53
CA LYS A 56 -9.17 38.57 1.67
C LYS A 56 -9.86 37.51 2.54
N ILE A 57 -10.18 36.36 1.92
CA ILE A 57 -10.68 35.17 2.59
C ILE A 57 -9.51 34.22 2.86
N SER A 58 -9.35 33.77 4.10
CA SER A 58 -8.36 32.78 4.51
C SER A 58 -9.04 31.48 4.94
N LYS A 59 -8.48 30.33 4.60
CA LYS A 59 -9.00 29.01 4.99
C LYS A 59 -8.00 28.31 5.89
N ALA A 60 -8.48 27.65 6.95
CA ALA A 60 -7.62 26.82 7.79
C ALA A 60 -6.95 25.71 6.98
N SER A 61 -5.72 25.34 7.32
CA SER A 61 -5.02 24.22 6.68
C SER A 61 -5.80 22.92 6.84
N MET A 62 -5.93 22.15 5.78
CA MET A 62 -6.63 20.87 5.77
C MET A 62 -5.76 19.79 5.12
N PRO A 63 -5.77 18.55 5.65
CA PRO A 63 -5.08 17.44 5.00
C PRO A 63 -5.67 17.20 3.62
N ARG A 64 -4.81 16.96 2.63
CA ARG A 64 -5.25 16.62 1.28
C ARG A 64 -5.89 15.24 1.28
N SER A 65 -7.00 15.09 0.56
CA SER A 65 -7.59 13.78 0.31
C SER A 65 -6.67 12.96 -0.58
N LEU A 66 -6.53 11.66 -0.28
CA LEU A 66 -5.72 10.73 -1.09
C LEU A 66 -6.28 10.59 -2.50
N ILE A 67 -7.61 10.42 -2.62
CA ILE A 67 -8.33 10.46 -3.88
C ILE A 67 -9.15 11.74 -3.92
N SER A 68 -8.87 12.59 -4.90
CA SER A 68 -9.62 13.84 -5.06
C SER A 68 -11.10 13.56 -5.33
N HIS A 69 -11.98 14.36 -4.72
CA HIS A 69 -13.44 14.30 -4.88
C HIS A 69 -14.13 12.96 -4.55
N SER A 70 -13.42 11.99 -3.96
CA SER A 70 -14.01 10.71 -3.53
C SER A 70 -14.38 10.74 -2.05
N LYS A 71 -15.66 10.48 -1.74
CA LYS A 71 -16.14 10.36 -0.35
C LYS A 71 -15.72 9.03 0.29
N THR A 72 -15.49 8.00 -0.51
CA THR A 72 -15.27 6.62 -0.05
C THR A 72 -13.85 6.11 -0.26
N GLY A 73 -13.05 6.81 -1.09
CA GLY A 73 -11.64 6.51 -1.36
C GLY A 73 -10.70 6.95 -0.25
N SER A 74 -10.97 6.54 0.99
CA SER A 74 -10.10 6.82 2.13
C SER A 74 -8.80 5.99 2.06
N PRO A 75 -7.69 6.46 2.67
CA PRO A 75 -6.44 5.71 2.69
C PRO A 75 -6.56 4.29 3.25
N SER A 76 -7.38 4.11 4.31
CA SER A 76 -7.58 2.80 4.94
C SER A 76 -8.32 1.82 4.03
N ILE A 77 -9.35 2.29 3.30
CA ILE A 77 -10.08 1.46 2.33
C ILE A 77 -9.16 1.05 1.19
N ILE A 78 -8.38 1.98 0.62
CA ILE A 78 -7.48 1.67 -0.49
C ILE A 78 -6.36 0.73 -0.05
N ALA A 79 -5.79 0.93 1.14
CA ALA A 79 -4.80 0.01 1.71
C ALA A 79 -5.39 -1.39 1.89
N HIS A 80 -6.64 -1.51 2.36
CA HIS A 80 -7.31 -2.81 2.47
C HIS A 80 -7.52 -3.46 1.10
N ILE A 81 -7.98 -2.71 0.10
CA ILE A 81 -8.15 -3.20 -1.28
C ILE A 81 -6.82 -3.70 -1.85
N ALA A 82 -5.73 -2.94 -1.63
CA ALA A 82 -4.39 -3.28 -2.06
C ALA A 82 -3.87 -4.56 -1.38
N ALA A 83 -4.01 -4.67 -0.06
CA ALA A 83 -3.62 -5.87 0.69
C ALA A 83 -4.40 -7.09 0.21
N MET A 84 -5.72 -6.96 0.07
CA MET A 84 -6.58 -8.03 -0.45
C MET A 84 -6.15 -8.47 -1.85
N LYS A 85 -5.82 -7.53 -2.74
CA LYS A 85 -5.42 -7.85 -4.12
C LYS A 85 -4.02 -8.47 -4.20
N TYR A 86 -3.03 -7.84 -3.58
CA TYR A 86 -1.63 -8.16 -3.82
C TYR A 86 -1.04 -9.13 -2.80
N VAL A 87 -1.48 -9.08 -1.54
CA VAL A 87 -1.03 -10.00 -0.48
C VAL A 87 -1.91 -11.24 -0.45
N TYR A 88 -3.23 -11.07 -0.30
CA TYR A 88 -4.17 -12.19 -0.16
C TYR A 88 -4.70 -12.75 -1.48
N LYS A 89 -4.26 -12.21 -2.63
CA LYS A 89 -4.63 -12.66 -3.99
C LYS A 89 -6.14 -12.72 -4.23
N VAL A 90 -6.89 -11.80 -3.62
CA VAL A 90 -8.33 -11.62 -3.83
C VAL A 90 -8.56 -10.56 -4.92
N PRO A 91 -8.91 -10.95 -6.15
CA PRO A 91 -9.12 -10.04 -7.27
C PRO A 91 -10.31 -9.10 -7.02
N CYS A 92 -10.29 -7.95 -7.70
CA CYS A 92 -11.29 -6.89 -7.53
C CYS A 92 -12.75 -7.37 -7.69
N TYR A 93 -13.04 -8.38 -8.54
CA TYR A 93 -14.41 -8.88 -8.69
C TYR A 93 -14.93 -9.59 -7.44
N ARG A 94 -14.06 -10.31 -6.71
CA ARG A 94 -14.45 -10.92 -5.43
C ARG A 94 -14.63 -9.85 -4.36
N GLN A 95 -13.76 -8.84 -4.36
CA GLN A 95 -13.88 -7.72 -3.44
C GLN A 95 -15.15 -6.90 -3.69
N GLU A 96 -15.58 -6.71 -4.94
CA GLU A 96 -16.82 -6.00 -5.31
C GLU A 96 -18.04 -6.62 -4.61
N ALA A 97 -18.16 -7.96 -4.63
CA ALA A 97 -19.20 -8.66 -3.89
C ALA A 97 -19.07 -8.46 -2.37
N MET A 98 -17.86 -8.57 -1.81
CA MET A 98 -17.62 -8.37 -0.37
C MET A 98 -17.98 -6.95 0.10
N TRP A 99 -17.65 -5.94 -0.70
CA TRP A 99 -17.92 -4.54 -0.38
C TRP A 99 -19.41 -4.21 -0.52
N LYS A 100 -20.09 -4.80 -1.51
CA LYS A 100 -21.56 -4.72 -1.65
C LYS A 100 -22.26 -5.25 -0.39
N LEU A 101 -21.82 -6.38 0.17
CA LEU A 101 -22.36 -6.93 1.43
C LEU A 101 -22.13 -5.99 2.63
N LYS A 102 -21.12 -5.13 2.58
CA LYS A 102 -20.81 -4.14 3.63
C LYS A 102 -21.55 -2.80 3.41
N GLY A 103 -22.45 -2.72 2.44
CA GLY A 103 -23.19 -1.49 2.10
C GLY A 103 -22.39 -0.45 1.34
N LEU A 104 -21.20 -0.80 0.82
CA LEU A 104 -20.36 0.08 0.00
C LEU A 104 -20.16 -0.56 -1.37
N PRO A 105 -21.05 -0.36 -2.35
CA PRO A 105 -20.98 -1.03 -3.64
C PRO A 105 -19.88 -0.44 -4.54
N PHE A 106 -18.62 -0.75 -4.27
CA PHE A 106 -17.49 -0.35 -5.11
C PHE A 106 -17.42 -1.20 -6.36
N THR A 107 -17.27 -0.56 -7.51
CA THR A 107 -17.08 -1.28 -8.76
C THR A 107 -15.64 -1.76 -8.93
N ARG A 108 -15.44 -2.82 -9.71
CA ARG A 108 -14.09 -3.27 -10.13
C ARG A 108 -13.26 -2.14 -10.74
N GLN A 109 -13.89 -1.31 -11.56
CA GLN A 109 -13.25 -0.19 -12.24
C GLN A 109 -12.81 0.89 -11.25
N GLN A 110 -13.66 1.24 -10.28
CA GLN A 110 -13.34 2.20 -9.23
C GLN A 110 -12.14 1.74 -8.40
N MET A 111 -12.17 0.50 -7.90
CA MET A 111 -11.07 -0.06 -7.10
C MET A 111 -9.75 -0.10 -7.90
N SER A 112 -9.81 -0.52 -9.17
CA SER A 112 -8.63 -0.59 -10.02
C SER A 112 -8.07 0.80 -10.31
N LYS A 113 -8.94 1.77 -10.60
CA LYS A 113 -8.56 3.17 -10.80
C LYS A 113 -7.89 3.75 -9.56
N TRP A 114 -8.45 3.56 -8.36
CA TRP A 114 -7.84 4.06 -7.13
C TRP A 114 -6.45 3.48 -6.89
N LEU A 115 -6.25 2.19 -7.13
CA LEU A 115 -4.93 1.57 -6.99
C LEU A 115 -3.91 2.18 -7.97
N ILE A 116 -4.31 2.40 -9.23
CA ILE A 116 -3.47 3.03 -10.25
C ILE A 116 -3.16 4.49 -9.88
N ASP A 117 -4.17 5.26 -9.47
CA ASP A 117 -4.01 6.67 -9.09
C ASP A 117 -3.08 6.80 -7.88
N VAL A 118 -3.18 5.91 -6.88
CA VAL A 118 -2.27 5.91 -5.72
C VAL A 118 -0.86 5.50 -6.12
N LEU A 119 -0.71 4.48 -6.97
CA LEU A 119 0.59 4.04 -7.46
C LEU A 119 1.32 5.18 -8.18
N ASN A 120 0.65 5.81 -9.15
CA ASN A 120 1.24 6.83 -10.01
C ASN A 120 1.53 8.13 -9.26
N ASN A 121 0.61 8.57 -8.40
CA ASN A 121 0.78 9.88 -7.76
C ASN A 121 1.65 9.79 -6.51
N GLN A 122 1.44 8.76 -5.67
CA GLN A 122 1.98 8.76 -4.30
C GLN A 122 3.11 7.78 -4.11
N LEU A 123 3.11 6.65 -4.84
CA LEU A 123 4.11 5.59 -4.67
C LEU A 123 5.23 5.64 -5.73
N SER A 124 5.05 6.37 -6.83
CA SER A 124 6.13 6.55 -7.82
C SER A 124 7.43 7.08 -7.19
N PRO A 125 7.41 8.10 -6.31
CA PRO A 125 8.65 8.57 -5.67
C PRO A 125 9.31 7.53 -4.76
N LEU A 126 8.49 6.67 -4.12
CA LEU A 126 9.01 5.56 -3.33
C LEU A 126 9.66 4.49 -4.22
N TYR A 127 9.03 4.17 -5.35
CA TYR A 127 9.58 3.26 -6.33
C TYR A 127 10.93 3.75 -6.87
N ASP A 128 11.02 5.03 -7.23
CA ASP A 128 12.27 5.65 -7.69
C ASP A 128 13.36 5.58 -6.61
N LEU A 129 13.00 5.82 -5.34
CA LEU A 129 13.91 5.68 -4.21
C LEU A 129 14.38 4.23 -4.02
N LEU A 130 13.48 3.24 -4.14
CA LEU A 130 13.83 1.82 -4.02
C LEU A 130 14.80 1.40 -5.13
N LEU A 131 14.57 1.83 -6.37
CA LEU A 131 15.52 1.60 -7.46
C LEU A 131 16.87 2.28 -7.22
N LYS A 132 16.86 3.52 -6.71
CA LYS A 132 18.10 4.22 -6.35
C LYS A 132 18.88 3.48 -5.27
N GLU A 133 18.19 2.98 -4.24
CA GLU A 133 18.83 2.23 -3.15
C GLU A 133 19.33 0.85 -3.61
N LEU A 134 18.60 0.17 -4.50
CA LEU A 134 19.10 -1.04 -5.18
C LEU A 134 20.41 -0.74 -5.93
N LYS A 135 20.47 0.35 -6.69
CA LYS A 135 21.68 0.72 -7.46
C LYS A 135 22.89 1.08 -6.60
N ARG A 136 22.73 1.31 -5.29
CA ARG A 136 23.84 1.56 -4.35
C ARG A 136 24.43 0.28 -3.78
N GLN A 137 23.75 -0.86 -3.95
CA GLN A 137 24.23 -2.16 -3.50
C GLN A 137 25.32 -2.68 -4.43
N ARG A 138 26.12 -3.63 -3.95
CA ARG A 138 27.22 -4.18 -4.76
C ARG A 138 26.75 -5.32 -5.66
N PHE A 139 25.72 -6.05 -5.24
CA PHE A 139 25.20 -7.20 -5.95
C PHE A 139 23.70 -7.12 -6.15
N LEU A 140 23.25 -7.35 -7.40
CA LEU A 140 21.84 -7.38 -7.76
C LEU A 140 21.48 -8.68 -8.46
N HIS A 141 20.27 -9.17 -8.24
CA HIS A 141 19.64 -10.19 -9.07
C HIS A 141 18.64 -9.52 -10.02
N VAL A 142 18.70 -9.88 -11.30
CA VAL A 142 17.79 -9.39 -12.33
C VAL A 142 17.21 -10.56 -13.11
N ASP A 143 15.89 -10.61 -13.18
CA ASP A 143 15.13 -11.64 -13.87
C ASP A 143 13.92 -11.02 -14.59
N GLU A 144 13.46 -11.66 -15.65
CA GLU A 144 12.29 -11.25 -16.42
C GLU A 144 11.31 -12.41 -16.59
N THR A 145 10.04 -12.17 -16.32
CA THR A 145 8.98 -13.16 -16.49
C THR A 145 8.02 -12.72 -17.58
N PRO A 146 7.81 -13.52 -18.65
CA PRO A 146 6.82 -13.23 -19.66
C PRO A 146 5.40 -13.39 -19.12
N TYR A 147 4.49 -12.53 -19.56
CA TYR A 147 3.06 -12.61 -19.28
C TYR A 147 2.26 -11.91 -20.38
N ASN A 148 0.96 -12.19 -20.44
CA ASN A 148 0.09 -11.63 -21.48
C ASN A 148 -0.77 -10.50 -20.91
N THR A 149 -0.71 -9.33 -21.53
CA THR A 149 -1.60 -8.21 -21.22
C THR A 149 -2.72 -8.13 -22.25
N LEU A 150 -3.95 -7.87 -21.79
CA LEU A 150 -5.10 -7.64 -22.68
C LEU A 150 -4.94 -6.38 -23.54
N ALA A 151 -4.10 -5.43 -23.11
CA ALA A 151 -3.89 -4.16 -23.79
C ALA A 151 -2.82 -4.22 -24.91
N SER A 152 -1.94 -5.22 -24.89
CA SER A 152 -0.88 -5.36 -25.88
C SER A 152 -1.30 -6.31 -26.99
N LYS A 153 -1.02 -5.93 -28.24
CA LYS A 153 -1.16 -6.83 -29.41
C LYS A 153 -0.02 -7.83 -29.52
N LYS A 154 1.04 -7.67 -28.72
CA LYS A 154 2.18 -8.57 -28.71
C LYS A 154 1.84 -9.84 -27.93
N ALA A 155 2.36 -10.97 -28.42
CA ALA A 155 2.16 -12.26 -27.80
C ALA A 155 2.66 -12.31 -26.35
N ASN A 156 3.78 -11.63 -26.05
CA ASN A 156 4.40 -11.59 -24.72
C ASN A 156 4.76 -10.15 -24.30
N THR A 157 4.34 -9.77 -23.11
CA THR A 157 4.86 -8.64 -22.31
C THR A 157 5.69 -9.18 -21.14
N TYR A 158 6.48 -8.36 -20.47
CA TYR A 158 7.45 -8.84 -19.46
C TYR A 158 7.35 -8.01 -18.17
N TYR A 159 7.43 -8.70 -17.03
CA TYR A 159 7.79 -8.06 -15.76
C TYR A 159 9.25 -8.31 -15.48
N TRP A 160 10.00 -7.22 -15.37
CA TRP A 160 11.38 -7.21 -14.92
C TRP A 160 11.41 -7.06 -13.41
N VAL A 161 12.17 -7.92 -12.73
CA VAL A 161 12.41 -7.81 -11.31
C VAL A 161 13.88 -7.51 -11.07
N VAL A 162 14.16 -6.49 -10.27
CA VAL A 162 15.48 -6.18 -9.73
C VAL A 162 15.41 -6.36 -8.23
N THR A 163 16.25 -7.23 -7.68
CA THR A 163 16.25 -7.53 -6.24
C THR A 163 17.64 -7.47 -5.64
N SER A 164 17.68 -7.13 -4.36
CA SER A 164 18.86 -7.28 -3.51
C SER A 164 19.23 -8.74 -3.35
N VAL A 165 20.52 -9.04 -3.27
CA VAL A 165 20.97 -10.38 -2.87
C VAL A 165 20.83 -10.58 -1.37
N LYS A 166 20.81 -11.84 -0.92
CA LYS A 166 20.61 -12.21 0.49
C LYS A 166 21.63 -11.58 1.46
N PHE A 167 22.82 -11.24 0.98
CA PHE A 167 23.91 -10.70 1.79
C PHE A 167 23.90 -9.16 1.92
N GLU A 168 23.03 -8.47 1.17
CA GLU A 168 22.90 -7.03 1.27
C GLU A 168 22.07 -6.63 2.49
N GLU A 169 22.40 -5.49 3.10
CA GLU A 169 21.75 -5.01 4.34
C GLU A 169 20.25 -4.73 4.13
N LYS A 170 19.89 -4.21 2.96
CA LYS A 170 18.51 -3.88 2.60
C LYS A 170 17.97 -4.93 1.64
N ASN A 171 16.84 -5.54 2.00
CA ASN A 171 16.14 -6.48 1.14
C ASN A 171 15.06 -5.73 0.34
N ILE A 172 15.35 -5.44 -0.93
CA ILE A 172 14.45 -4.69 -1.82
C ILE A 172 14.13 -5.56 -3.04
N ALA A 173 12.87 -5.50 -3.48
CA ALA A 173 12.44 -6.05 -4.77
C ALA A 173 11.61 -5.00 -5.51
N ALA A 174 12.04 -4.65 -6.73
CA ALA A 174 11.37 -3.69 -7.59
C ALA A 174 10.92 -4.37 -8.90
N PHE A 175 9.67 -4.14 -9.27
CA PHE A 175 9.06 -4.74 -10.47
C PHE A 175 8.76 -3.65 -11.52
N THR A 176 9.18 -3.88 -12.76
CA THR A 176 8.96 -2.98 -13.90
C THR A 176 8.24 -3.70 -15.02
N HIS A 177 7.13 -3.14 -15.50
CA HIS A 177 6.49 -3.63 -16.72
C HIS A 177 7.25 -3.18 -17.97
N SER A 178 7.37 -4.06 -18.97
CA SER A 178 7.84 -3.71 -20.31
C SER A 178 7.07 -4.46 -21.40
N ASP A 179 6.77 -3.75 -22.50
CA ASP A 179 6.10 -4.30 -23.69
C ASP A 179 7.05 -5.16 -24.58
N GLY A 180 8.24 -5.50 -24.11
CA GLY A 180 9.19 -6.35 -24.84
C GLY A 180 10.33 -6.89 -23.97
N ARG A 181 11.02 -7.89 -24.50
CA ARG A 181 12.24 -8.48 -23.92
C ARG A 181 13.49 -7.77 -24.41
N SER A 182 13.45 -6.44 -24.37
CA SER A 182 14.44 -5.62 -25.06
C SER A 182 15.53 -5.18 -24.10
N SER A 183 16.78 -5.20 -24.56
CA SER A 183 17.95 -4.79 -23.77
C SER A 183 17.82 -3.33 -23.29
N GLU A 184 17.03 -2.49 -23.97
CA GLU A 184 16.75 -1.12 -23.54
C GLU A 184 16.05 -1.04 -22.18
N THR A 185 15.22 -2.03 -21.81
CA THR A 185 14.60 -2.04 -20.47
C THR A 185 15.64 -2.29 -19.40
N ALA A 186 16.53 -3.27 -19.62
CA ALA A 186 17.65 -3.54 -18.73
C ALA A 186 18.59 -2.33 -18.62
N LYS A 187 18.93 -1.67 -19.75
CA LYS A 187 19.74 -0.44 -19.77
C LYS A 187 19.14 0.67 -18.91
N LYS A 188 17.83 0.88 -19.00
CA LYS A 188 17.13 1.90 -18.19
C LYS A 188 17.15 1.55 -16.70
N LEU A 189 16.92 0.28 -16.37
CA LEU A 189 16.87 -0.17 -14.98
C LEU A 189 18.24 -0.22 -14.31
N LEU A 190 19.29 -0.52 -15.07
CA LEU A 190 20.66 -0.69 -14.58
C LEU A 190 21.57 0.49 -14.96
N SER A 191 21.02 1.58 -15.52
CA SER A 191 21.82 2.78 -15.82
C SER A 191 22.57 3.22 -14.57
N ASP A 192 23.85 3.57 -14.73
CA ASP A 192 24.68 4.11 -13.65
C ASP A 192 24.92 3.13 -12.48
N PHE A 193 24.56 1.85 -12.64
CA PHE A 193 24.89 0.81 -11.68
C PHE A 193 26.36 0.39 -11.83
N ASN A 194 27.13 0.49 -10.75
CA ASN A 194 28.52 0.05 -10.72
C ASN A 194 28.65 -1.09 -9.72
N GLY A 195 28.46 -2.32 -10.19
CA GLY A 195 28.46 -3.53 -9.36
C GLY A 195 28.26 -4.78 -10.18
N TYR A 196 27.90 -5.88 -9.51
CA TYR A 196 27.73 -7.18 -10.13
C TYR A 196 26.24 -7.52 -10.26
N VAL A 197 25.85 -7.98 -11.44
CA VAL A 197 24.49 -8.45 -11.73
C VAL A 197 24.52 -9.95 -11.97
N GLN A 198 23.67 -10.68 -11.26
CA GLN A 198 23.37 -12.08 -11.55
C GLN A 198 22.02 -12.17 -12.26
N THR A 199 22.01 -12.85 -13.40
CA THR A 199 20.83 -13.10 -14.23
C THR A 199 20.90 -14.51 -14.80
N THR A 200 19.75 -15.13 -15.04
CA THR A 200 19.64 -16.55 -15.39
C THR A 200 19.79 -16.83 -16.89
N ALA A 201 19.52 -15.87 -17.80
CA ALA A 201 19.67 -16.12 -19.25
C ALA A 201 19.51 -14.87 -20.15
N MET A 202 20.34 -13.82 -19.97
CA MET A 202 20.45 -12.73 -20.97
C MET A 202 21.90 -12.36 -21.28
N GLN A 203 22.37 -12.74 -22.48
CA GLN A 203 23.67 -12.32 -23.04
C GLN A 203 23.77 -10.79 -23.20
N ASP A 204 22.65 -10.10 -23.44
CA ASP A 204 22.61 -8.64 -23.65
C ASP A 204 22.81 -7.80 -22.38
N ILE A 205 22.69 -8.38 -21.18
CA ILE A 205 23.00 -7.70 -19.91
C ILE A 205 24.48 -7.80 -19.57
N ILE A 206 25.12 -8.91 -19.98
CA ILE A 206 26.54 -9.16 -19.77
C ILE A 206 27.38 -8.09 -20.49
N SER A 207 26.94 -7.61 -21.65
CA SER A 207 27.61 -6.54 -22.40
C SER A 207 27.39 -5.13 -21.83
N LEU A 208 26.52 -4.95 -20.83
CA LEU A 208 26.25 -3.64 -20.19
C LEU A 208 26.96 -3.45 -18.86
N THR A 209 27.54 -4.52 -18.32
CA THR A 209 28.25 -4.54 -17.03
C THR A 209 29.71 -4.99 -17.19
N GLY A 210 30.17 -5.19 -18.42
CA GLY A 210 31.58 -5.42 -18.72
C GLY A 210 32.39 -4.14 -18.49
N PRO A 211 33.63 -4.23 -17.97
CA PRO A 211 34.52 -3.09 -17.92
C PRO A 211 34.86 -2.63 -19.34
N ASP A 212 34.79 -1.32 -19.60
CA ASP A 212 35.49 -0.69 -20.72
C ASP A 212 37.00 -0.62 -20.38
N THR A 213 37.64 -1.78 -20.20
CA THR A 213 39.11 -2.01 -20.20
C THR A 213 39.40 -3.50 -20.08
#